data_AF-A0A9P5V6F9-F1
#
_entry.id   AF-A0A9P5V6F9-F1
#
_cell.length_a   1.000
_cell.length_b   1.000
_cell.length_c   1.000
_cell.angle_alpha   90.00
_cell.angle_beta   90.00
_cell.angle_gamma   90.00
#
_symmetry.space_group_name_H-M   'P 1'
#
loop_
_entity.id
_entity.type
_entity.pdbx_description
1 polymer ?
#
loop_
_entity_poly.entity_id
_entity_poly.type
_entity_poly.pdbx_seq_one_letter_code
_entity_poly.pdbx_strand_id
1 'polypeptide(L)'
;MAASSSAFNGIDLAEMLSHMHISQGPYLYRRPPVVHKGPPLFNRYELDRTRAELQSEFIHFTFHTNKKFYKPMDKMLDYVDQDPHIQKFSKMCPPPLPTGVDVSQYDYVKPCSPIQMNHLRLFNRQPRSMPQKYERAFRRAVRHVSALMALPERLPMPTKATLSTVRYDGSKFAGLDYARLKLKSRDQAHPMALSDAGMAWDNLLDGRIVRPHDTRLGGKGKLIERGSGGLHGRVDVDTDNISMGRLILMLSHRDLLILGALEQPLTTAYLEDRWPIHIGQSWYHGGSEKFVNKMTRHAVYHCFDAKKFDAAIDGWLVKEALLILREQFVGGMDPRYDTLWSFIYESLVEVVICRDDGIRMQKHVGTTSGNCFNTLVQSIITMFLGYTALIVKAEERMGSIGVEMILTQCEIEVLGDDMVMALEMPWVYLTKEALAAVVMDCFNIDWSGKKSFSTRQLMDDSLPGTVPFQGVQFLGTYFRHQRWGEGRYAPKIVVPYRPFKETYLSLMFPKYGEYAPEHSWLRAIGLYLNAAGNPETQQWLEKYLDYLETLDFERPTAWPKSMERMVTRDYWNMGRLPPLPCRITIEQWYRFTVLARELEE
;
A
#
# COMPACT_ATOMS: atom_id res chain seq x y z
N MET A 1 26.48 -38.99 33.93
CA MET A 1 27.19 -38.65 35.19
C MET A 1 26.85 -37.18 35.47
N ALA A 2 25.74 -36.85 36.12
CA ALA A 2 25.44 -36.96 37.56
C ALA A 2 26.31 -36.02 38.42
N ALA A 3 25.75 -34.87 38.78
CA ALA A 3 25.91 -34.05 40.01
C ALA A 3 25.55 -32.59 39.69
N SER A 4 24.90 -31.78 40.51
CA SER A 4 24.07 -32.00 41.71
C SER A 4 23.35 -30.67 42.02
N SER A 5 22.11 -30.82 42.50
CA SER A 5 21.19 -29.85 43.12
C SER A 5 21.75 -28.90 44.20
N SER A 6 20.96 -27.83 44.43
CA SER A 6 20.58 -27.16 45.69
C SER A 6 21.30 -25.88 46.14
N ALA A 7 20.60 -24.75 46.05
CA ALA A 7 20.31 -23.84 47.19
C ALA A 7 19.39 -22.69 46.73
N PHE A 8 18.08 -22.79 47.02
CA PHE A 8 17.16 -21.65 47.05
C PHE A 8 16.55 -21.65 48.45
N ASN A 9 16.96 -20.69 49.28
CA ASN A 9 16.30 -20.36 50.54
C ASN A 9 15.73 -18.96 50.43
N GLY A 10 14.50 -18.82 50.90
CA GLY A 10 13.64 -17.67 50.73
C GLY A 10 14.11 -16.41 51.44
N ILE A 11 13.75 -15.28 50.85
CA ILE A 11 13.78 -13.97 51.50
C ILE A 11 12.33 -13.64 51.87
N ASP A 12 12.13 -13.41 53.16
CA ASP A 12 10.85 -13.11 53.78
C ASP A 12 10.40 -11.68 53.45
N LEU A 13 9.26 -11.56 52.77
CA LEU A 13 8.67 -10.29 52.33
C LEU A 13 8.14 -9.45 53.51
N ALA A 14 8.06 -10.02 54.71
CA ALA A 14 7.59 -9.34 55.91
C ALA A 14 8.63 -8.39 56.53
N GLU A 15 9.92 -8.61 56.28
CA GLU A 15 11.01 -7.82 56.90
C GLU A 15 11.27 -6.48 56.18
N MET A 16 10.96 -6.40 54.88
CA MET A 16 11.09 -5.15 54.10
C MET A 16 10.04 -4.08 54.42
N LEU A 17 8.94 -4.42 55.08
CA LEU A 17 7.83 -3.49 55.36
C LEU A 17 7.94 -2.75 56.71
N SER A 18 9.00 -2.99 57.49
CA SER A 18 9.14 -2.47 58.86
C SER A 18 9.93 -1.15 59.00
N HIS A 19 10.43 -0.56 57.91
CA HIS A 19 11.33 0.61 57.98
C HIS A 19 10.89 1.90 57.26
N MET A 20 9.59 2.17 57.18
CA MET A 20 9.09 3.50 56.79
C MET A 20 8.23 4.14 57.90
N HIS A 21 8.90 4.63 58.94
CA HIS A 21 8.32 5.61 59.85
C HIS A 21 8.49 7.03 59.27
N ILE A 22 7.40 7.61 58.76
CA ILE A 22 7.31 9.05 58.46
C ILE A 22 6.43 9.70 59.51
N SER A 23 6.99 10.70 60.20
CA SER A 23 6.38 11.49 61.26
C SER A 23 5.14 12.27 60.80
N GLN A 24 4.04 12.17 61.55
CA GLN A 24 2.87 13.04 61.38
C GLN A 24 2.99 14.29 62.25
N GLY A 25 3.09 15.45 61.60
CA GLY A 25 2.84 16.78 62.20
C GLY A 25 1.48 17.34 61.71
N PRO A 26 0.87 18.30 62.43
CA PRO A 26 -0.51 18.68 62.22
C PRO A 26 -0.64 19.63 61.02
N TYR A 27 -1.02 19.09 59.86
CA TYR A 27 -1.38 19.91 58.70
C TYR A 27 -2.85 20.31 58.77
N LEU A 28 -3.04 21.63 58.90
CA LEU A 28 -4.29 22.36 58.71
C LEU A 28 -5.08 21.83 57.50
N TYR A 29 -6.36 21.50 57.72
CA TYR A 29 -7.34 21.18 56.69
C TYR A 29 -7.52 22.36 55.72
N ARG A 30 -6.67 22.44 54.69
CA ARG A 30 -7.02 23.14 53.45
C ARG A 30 -7.92 22.20 52.66
N ARG A 31 -9.16 22.62 52.39
CA ARG A 31 -10.03 21.95 51.43
C ARG A 31 -9.22 21.66 50.17
N PRO A 32 -9.25 20.43 49.62
CA PRO A 32 -8.62 20.19 48.33
C PRO A 32 -9.16 21.22 47.34
N PRO A 33 -8.32 21.79 46.46
CA PRO A 33 -8.84 22.60 45.37
C PRO A 33 -9.92 21.76 44.71
N VAL A 34 -11.10 22.36 44.55
CA VAL A 34 -12.13 21.79 43.69
C VAL A 34 -11.42 21.55 42.36
N VAL A 35 -11.12 20.28 42.08
CA VAL A 35 -10.77 19.86 40.73
C VAL A 35 -12.02 20.24 39.97
N HIS A 36 -11.96 21.35 39.24
CA HIS A 36 -12.92 21.61 38.19
C HIS A 36 -12.89 20.33 37.36
N LYS A 37 -13.95 19.53 37.48
CA LYS A 37 -14.25 18.51 36.49
C LYS A 37 -14.13 19.28 35.18
N GLY A 38 -13.11 18.93 34.38
CA GLY A 38 -13.02 19.43 33.02
C GLY A 38 -14.39 19.25 32.35
N PRO A 39 -14.69 20.05 31.31
CA PRO A 39 -15.99 20.01 30.65
C PRO A 39 -16.35 18.54 30.36
N PRO A 40 -17.61 18.15 30.58
CA PRO A 40 -18.02 16.75 30.57
C PRO A 40 -17.49 16.06 29.31
N LEU A 41 -16.83 14.91 29.50
CA LEU A 41 -16.49 13.99 28.43
C LEU A 41 -17.77 13.65 27.66
N PHE A 42 -17.91 14.26 26.49
CA PHE A 42 -18.90 14.03 25.44
C PHE A 42 -20.37 14.31 25.77
N ASN A 43 -20.90 15.32 25.07
CA ASN A 43 -22.33 15.56 24.98
C ASN A 43 -22.96 14.49 24.07
N ARG A 44 -23.72 13.53 24.64
CA ARG A 44 -24.43 12.50 23.86
C ARG A 44 -25.30 13.12 22.75
N TYR A 45 -25.86 14.29 23.01
CA TYR A 45 -26.62 15.06 22.03
C TYR A 45 -25.77 15.47 20.82
N GLU A 46 -24.50 15.87 21.02
CA GLU A 46 -23.60 16.20 19.90
C GLU A 46 -23.25 14.96 19.08
N LEU A 47 -23.03 13.81 19.72
CA LEU A 47 -22.76 12.55 19.00
C LEU A 47 -23.97 12.11 18.18
N ASP A 48 -25.18 12.21 18.75
CA ASP A 48 -26.43 11.89 18.06
C ASP A 48 -26.70 12.89 16.93
N ARG A 49 -26.42 14.18 17.12
CA ARG A 49 -26.50 15.21 16.06
C ARG A 49 -25.51 14.93 14.93
N THR A 50 -24.24 14.71 15.24
CA THR A 50 -23.22 14.37 14.23
C THR A 50 -23.56 13.07 13.51
N ARG A 51 -24.12 12.07 14.21
CA ARG A 51 -24.60 10.86 13.54
C ARG A 51 -25.73 11.16 12.56
N ALA A 52 -26.70 11.99 12.94
CA ALA A 52 -27.80 12.39 12.05
C ALA A 52 -27.31 13.16 10.82
N GLU A 53 -26.35 14.08 11.00
CA GLU A 53 -25.68 14.80 9.90
C GLU A 53 -24.96 13.82 8.94
N LEU A 54 -24.24 12.84 9.48
CA LEU A 54 -23.57 11.84 8.65
C LEU A 54 -24.54 10.90 7.94
N GLN A 55 -25.71 10.62 8.55
CA GLN A 55 -26.73 9.79 7.92
C GLN A 55 -27.35 10.45 6.69
N SER A 56 -27.48 11.78 6.69
CA SER A 56 -27.91 12.52 5.50
C SER A 56 -26.81 12.65 4.46
N GLU A 57 -25.54 12.69 4.87
CA GLU A 57 -24.38 12.76 3.97
C GLU A 57 -24.07 11.40 3.32
N PHE A 58 -24.01 10.33 4.10
CA PHE A 58 -23.61 8.98 3.69
C PHE A 58 -24.83 8.06 3.49
N ILE A 59 -25.75 8.47 2.62
CA ILE A 59 -27.03 7.79 2.37
C ILE A 59 -26.91 6.32 1.92
N HIS A 60 -25.77 5.93 1.35
CA HIS A 60 -25.51 4.57 0.90
C HIS A 60 -24.71 3.74 1.91
N PHE A 61 -24.53 4.23 3.13
CA PHE A 61 -23.91 3.48 4.22
C PHE A 61 -24.97 2.98 5.20
N THR A 62 -24.73 1.81 5.79
CA THR A 62 -25.52 1.34 6.93
C THR A 62 -24.91 1.84 8.24
N PHE A 63 -25.71 2.52 9.07
CA PHE A 63 -25.27 3.04 10.37
C PHE A 63 -25.58 2.07 11.50
N HIS A 64 -24.56 1.74 12.29
CA HIS A 64 -24.67 0.79 13.39
C HIS A 64 -24.73 1.50 14.74
N THR A 65 -25.10 0.76 15.80
CA THR A 65 -25.03 1.26 17.18
C THR A 65 -23.60 1.71 17.49
N ASN A 66 -23.48 2.93 18.03
CA ASN A 66 -22.21 3.53 18.41
C ASN A 66 -21.46 2.64 19.41
N LYS A 67 -20.13 2.56 19.28
CA LYS A 67 -19.27 1.89 20.26
C LYS A 67 -18.64 2.89 21.22
N LYS A 68 -17.98 2.36 22.26
CA LYS A 68 -17.18 3.17 23.18
C LYS A 68 -16.15 3.99 22.41
N PHE A 69 -16.14 5.28 22.73
CA PHE A 69 -15.16 6.27 22.33
C PHE A 69 -13.74 5.74 22.50
N TYR A 70 -12.89 5.91 21.48
CA TYR A 70 -11.49 5.53 21.55
C TYR A 70 -10.60 6.76 21.79
N LYS A 71 -10.76 7.81 20.99
CA LYS A 71 -10.03 9.09 21.15
C LYS A 71 -10.72 10.25 20.39
N PRO A 72 -10.36 11.52 20.65
CA PRO A 72 -10.94 12.65 19.93
C PRO A 72 -10.62 12.60 18.43
N MET A 73 -11.57 13.04 17.60
CA MET A 73 -11.36 13.23 16.16
C MET A 73 -10.44 14.42 15.93
N ASP A 74 -9.48 14.27 15.02
CA ASP A 74 -8.58 15.35 14.63
C ASP A 74 -9.26 16.20 13.55
N LYS A 75 -9.66 17.41 13.93
CA LYS A 75 -10.47 18.30 13.08
C LYS A 75 -9.64 19.27 12.23
N MET A 76 -8.34 19.39 12.48
CA MET A 76 -7.49 20.39 11.82
C MET A 76 -6.67 19.76 10.69
N LEU A 77 -6.46 20.52 9.62
CA LEU A 77 -5.46 20.17 8.61
C LEU A 77 -4.09 20.53 9.16
N ASP A 78 -3.20 19.55 9.22
CA ASP A 78 -1.81 19.74 9.64
C ASP A 78 -0.87 19.41 8.49
N TYR A 79 0.26 20.10 8.42
CA TYR A 79 1.23 20.03 7.34
C TYR A 79 2.61 19.66 7.89
N VAL A 80 3.43 19.08 7.04
CA VAL A 80 4.84 18.81 7.34
C VAL A 80 5.67 19.98 6.83
N ASP A 81 6.51 20.52 7.71
CA ASP A 81 7.48 21.55 7.33
C ASP A 81 8.55 20.98 6.40
N GLN A 82 9.10 21.85 5.56
CA GLN A 82 10.21 21.51 4.67
C GLN A 82 11.47 21.13 5.46
N ASP A 83 12.24 20.16 4.95
CA ASP A 83 13.50 19.75 5.57
C ASP A 83 14.54 20.89 5.51
N PRO A 84 15.00 21.40 6.67
CA PRO A 84 15.91 22.55 6.72
C PRO A 84 17.29 22.24 6.13
N HIS A 85 17.76 21.00 6.20
CA HIS A 85 19.03 20.59 5.63
C HIS A 85 18.97 20.58 4.10
N ILE A 86 17.87 20.08 3.53
CA ILE A 86 17.61 20.19 2.08
C ILE A 86 17.52 21.64 1.66
N GLN A 87 16.74 22.47 2.36
CA GLN A 87 16.61 23.89 2.02
C GLN A 87 17.96 24.62 1.99
N LYS A 88 18.82 24.36 2.99
CA LYS A 88 20.16 24.95 3.05
C LYS A 88 21.04 24.44 1.91
N PHE A 89 21.01 23.14 1.63
CA PHE A 89 21.78 22.55 0.53
C PHE A 89 21.33 23.06 -0.84
N SER A 90 20.01 23.11 -1.10
CA SER A 90 19.46 23.59 -2.37
C SER A 90 19.82 25.05 -2.69
N LYS A 91 20.19 25.86 -1.69
CA LYS A 91 20.74 27.21 -1.92
C LYS A 91 22.18 27.19 -2.44
N MET A 92 22.97 26.20 -2.04
CA MET A 92 24.36 26.03 -2.46
C MET A 92 24.48 25.23 -3.76
N CYS A 93 23.63 24.22 -3.92
CA CYS A 93 23.56 23.37 -5.11
C CYS A 93 22.09 23.28 -5.57
N PRO A 94 21.64 24.23 -6.42
CA PRO A 94 20.27 24.26 -6.91
C PRO A 94 19.85 22.93 -7.55
N PRO A 95 18.65 22.43 -7.23
CA PRO A 95 18.17 21.16 -7.77
C PRO A 95 17.85 21.28 -9.27
N PRO A 96 18.19 20.28 -10.11
CA PRO A 96 17.84 20.24 -11.53
C PRO A 96 16.35 19.95 -11.76
N LEU A 97 15.48 20.86 -11.31
CA LEU A 97 14.04 20.74 -11.53
C LEU A 97 13.66 21.15 -12.96
N PRO A 98 12.65 20.52 -13.58
CA PRO A 98 12.11 20.96 -14.85
C PRO A 98 11.64 22.42 -14.81
N THR A 99 11.79 23.14 -15.92
CA THR A 99 11.35 24.53 -16.06
C THR A 99 9.88 24.70 -15.66
N GLY A 100 9.59 25.68 -14.80
CA GLY A 100 8.23 25.99 -14.33
C GLY A 100 7.79 25.23 -13.08
N VAL A 101 8.62 24.36 -12.50
CA VAL A 101 8.35 23.73 -11.20
C VAL A 101 8.69 24.70 -10.07
N ASP A 102 7.67 25.18 -9.36
CA ASP A 102 7.81 25.98 -8.15
C ASP A 102 7.57 25.12 -6.90
N VAL A 103 8.64 24.89 -6.13
CA VAL A 103 8.61 24.07 -4.90
C VAL A 103 7.70 24.68 -3.82
N SER A 104 7.52 26.00 -3.81
CA SER A 104 6.65 26.68 -2.84
C SER A 104 5.16 26.38 -3.04
N GLN A 105 4.80 25.85 -4.21
CA GLN A 105 3.47 25.37 -4.49
C GLN A 105 3.22 23.97 -3.91
N TYR A 106 4.19 23.30 -3.29
CA TYR A 106 3.99 21.96 -2.75
C TYR A 106 3.88 21.97 -1.24
N ASP A 107 3.03 21.09 -0.71
CA ASP A 107 2.95 20.77 0.71
C ASP A 107 2.80 19.27 0.92
N TYR A 108 3.13 18.79 2.11
CA TYR A 108 2.71 17.47 2.56
C TYR A 108 1.68 17.59 3.67
N VAL A 109 0.46 17.14 3.39
CA VAL A 109 -0.64 17.15 4.37
C VAL A 109 -0.57 15.89 5.21
N LYS A 110 -0.59 16.03 6.53
CA LYS A 110 -0.66 14.93 7.49
C LYS A 110 -2.07 14.29 7.47
N PRO A 111 -2.19 13.02 7.89
CA PRO A 111 -3.49 12.37 7.93
C PRO A 111 -4.36 12.92 9.07
N CYS A 112 -5.50 13.54 8.74
CA CYS A 112 -6.51 13.98 9.73
C CYS A 112 -7.92 13.47 9.36
N SER A 113 -8.88 13.66 10.26
CA SER A 113 -10.23 13.09 10.09
C SER A 113 -11.03 13.70 8.93
N PRO A 114 -11.04 15.02 8.68
CA PRO A 114 -11.74 15.60 7.52
C PRO A 114 -11.33 14.98 6.19
N ILE A 115 -10.03 14.79 5.96
CA ILE A 115 -9.48 14.14 4.76
C ILE A 115 -10.02 12.72 4.60
N GLN A 116 -10.04 11.96 5.69
CA GLN A 116 -10.48 10.57 5.70
C GLN A 116 -11.98 10.48 5.38
N MET A 117 -12.79 11.36 5.98
CA MET A 117 -14.23 11.45 5.71
C MET A 117 -14.52 11.87 4.27
N ASN A 118 -13.80 12.86 3.74
CA ASN A 118 -13.92 13.27 2.34
C ASN A 118 -13.55 12.14 1.37
N HIS A 119 -12.55 11.32 1.71
CA HIS A 119 -12.24 10.12 0.93
C HIS A 119 -13.37 9.08 1.02
N LEU A 120 -13.97 8.89 2.20
CA LEU A 120 -15.09 7.95 2.36
C LEU A 120 -16.29 8.28 1.46
N ARG A 121 -16.51 9.55 1.10
CA ARG A 121 -17.57 9.95 0.16
C ARG A 121 -17.48 9.22 -1.18
N LEU A 122 -16.28 8.81 -1.60
CA LEU A 122 -16.09 8.04 -2.85
C LEU A 122 -16.75 6.66 -2.81
N PHE A 123 -16.98 6.11 -1.61
CA PHE A 123 -17.68 4.85 -1.41
C PHE A 123 -19.19 5.06 -1.22
N ASN A 124 -19.66 6.32 -1.12
CA ASN A 124 -21.06 6.65 -0.93
C ASN A 124 -21.81 6.62 -2.27
N ARG A 125 -22.00 5.42 -2.80
CA ARG A 125 -22.73 5.16 -4.05
C ARG A 125 -23.42 3.80 -3.98
N GLN A 126 -24.44 3.63 -4.80
CA GLN A 126 -25.06 2.32 -4.99
C GLN A 126 -24.07 1.33 -5.64
N PRO A 127 -24.12 0.03 -5.27
CA PRO A 127 -23.47 -1.03 -6.02
C PRO A 127 -24.00 -1.05 -7.47
N ARG A 128 -23.10 -1.23 -8.44
CA ARG A 128 -23.46 -1.33 -9.86
C ARG A 128 -23.45 -2.79 -10.29
N SER A 129 -24.26 -3.11 -11.29
CA SER A 129 -24.27 -4.42 -11.95
C SER A 129 -23.44 -4.39 -13.22
N MET A 130 -22.96 -5.58 -13.65
CA MET A 130 -22.30 -5.74 -14.95
C MET A 130 -23.23 -5.29 -16.09
N PRO A 131 -22.79 -4.40 -16.99
CA PRO A 131 -23.54 -4.08 -18.19
C PRO A 131 -23.61 -5.28 -19.15
N GLN A 132 -24.81 -5.70 -19.54
CA GLN A 132 -25.04 -6.89 -20.37
C GLN A 132 -24.30 -6.84 -21.72
N LYS A 133 -24.14 -5.65 -22.30
CA LYS A 133 -23.38 -5.42 -23.54
C LYS A 133 -21.96 -6.01 -23.49
N TYR A 134 -21.30 -5.95 -22.34
CA TYR A 134 -19.90 -6.36 -22.19
C TYR A 134 -19.74 -7.75 -21.56
N GLU A 135 -20.84 -8.39 -21.15
CA GLU A 135 -20.82 -9.65 -20.40
C GLU A 135 -20.05 -10.76 -21.14
N ARG A 136 -20.25 -10.90 -22.45
CA ARG A 136 -19.53 -11.92 -23.25
C ARG A 136 -18.02 -11.71 -23.20
N ALA A 137 -17.54 -10.47 -23.40
CA ALA A 137 -16.11 -10.16 -23.38
C ALA A 137 -15.54 -10.33 -21.97
N PHE A 138 -16.25 -9.87 -20.95
CA PHE A 138 -15.85 -10.04 -19.56
C PHE A 138 -15.74 -11.51 -19.16
N ARG A 139 -16.73 -12.35 -19.46
CA ARG A 139 -16.69 -13.78 -19.11
C ARG A 139 -15.53 -14.50 -19.80
N ARG A 140 -15.12 -14.04 -20.98
CA ARG A 140 -13.91 -14.53 -21.64
C ARG A 140 -12.65 -14.05 -20.94
N ALA A 141 -12.57 -12.78 -20.55
CA ALA A 141 -11.48 -12.25 -19.75
C ALA A 141 -11.32 -13.00 -18.42
N VAL A 142 -12.42 -13.30 -17.72
CA VAL A 142 -12.40 -14.11 -16.48
C VAL A 142 -11.83 -15.50 -16.72
N ARG A 143 -12.26 -16.21 -17.78
CA ARG A 143 -11.71 -17.53 -18.12
C ARG A 143 -10.22 -17.46 -18.46
N HIS A 144 -9.81 -16.43 -19.20
CA HIS A 144 -8.42 -16.20 -19.55
C HIS A 144 -7.56 -15.95 -18.31
N VAL A 145 -8.00 -15.06 -17.42
CA VAL A 145 -7.31 -14.76 -16.17
C VAL A 145 -7.30 -15.96 -15.22
N SER A 146 -8.39 -16.73 -15.14
CA SER A 146 -8.42 -17.98 -14.35
C SER A 146 -7.38 -18.98 -14.86
N ALA A 147 -7.24 -19.14 -16.19
CA ALA A 147 -6.22 -19.99 -16.78
C ALA A 147 -4.78 -19.46 -16.54
N LEU A 148 -4.56 -18.15 -16.66
CA LEU A 148 -3.27 -17.52 -16.37
C LEU A 148 -2.85 -17.64 -14.90
N MET A 149 -3.81 -17.67 -13.99
CA MET A 149 -3.60 -17.76 -12.55
C MET A 149 -3.63 -19.20 -12.03
N ALA A 150 -3.86 -20.20 -12.89
CA ALA A 150 -3.95 -21.59 -12.45
C ALA A 150 -2.58 -22.10 -12.00
N LEU A 151 -2.47 -22.42 -10.71
CA LEU A 151 -1.26 -23.01 -10.16
C LEU A 151 -1.04 -24.42 -10.76
N PRO A 152 0.22 -24.82 -11.04
CA PRO A 152 0.52 -26.19 -11.49
C PRO A 152 0.07 -27.25 -10.48
N GLU A 153 0.22 -26.92 -9.19
CA GLU A 153 -0.26 -27.72 -8.07
C GLU A 153 -1.14 -26.86 -7.17
N ARG A 154 -2.31 -27.39 -6.80
CA ARG A 154 -3.20 -26.69 -5.87
C ARG A 154 -2.62 -26.69 -4.47
N LEU A 155 -2.83 -25.58 -3.77
CA LEU A 155 -2.39 -25.38 -2.40
C LEU A 155 -3.22 -26.23 -1.43
N PRO A 156 -2.62 -26.79 -0.38
CA PRO A 156 -3.39 -27.41 0.69
C PRO A 156 -4.25 -26.35 1.39
N MET A 157 -5.49 -26.71 1.75
CA MET A 157 -6.32 -25.82 2.57
C MET A 157 -5.66 -25.62 3.95
N PRO A 158 -5.51 -24.37 4.43
CA PRO A 158 -4.91 -24.10 5.72
C PRO A 158 -5.67 -24.76 6.86
N THR A 159 -4.97 -24.98 7.98
CA THR A 159 -5.57 -25.49 9.21
C THR A 159 -5.53 -24.43 10.30
N LYS A 160 -6.21 -24.67 11.42
CA LYS A 160 -6.15 -23.79 12.59
C LYS A 160 -4.71 -23.53 13.06
N ALA A 161 -3.82 -24.51 12.93
CA ALA A 161 -2.41 -24.36 13.31
C ALA A 161 -1.70 -23.28 12.47
N THR A 162 -2.13 -23.06 11.22
CA THR A 162 -1.57 -22.05 10.31
C THR A 162 -1.69 -20.63 10.88
N LEU A 163 -2.70 -20.34 11.70
CA LEU A 163 -2.90 -19.02 12.33
C LEU A 163 -1.66 -18.52 13.08
N SER A 164 -0.93 -19.42 13.73
CA SER A 164 0.29 -19.09 14.50
C SER A 164 1.48 -18.70 13.61
N THR A 165 1.44 -19.05 12.34
CA THR A 165 2.53 -18.82 11.36
C THR A 165 2.27 -17.62 10.44
N VAL A 166 1.15 -16.94 10.62
CA VAL A 166 0.78 -15.78 9.82
C VAL A 166 1.72 -14.62 10.12
N ARG A 167 2.36 -14.10 9.08
CA ARG A 167 3.29 -12.98 9.19
C ARG A 167 2.56 -11.68 9.51
N TYR A 168 3.10 -10.91 10.45
CA TYR A 168 2.59 -9.57 10.76
C TYR A 168 3.70 -8.64 11.23
N ASP A 169 3.45 -7.33 11.10
CA ASP A 169 4.29 -6.28 11.66
C ASP A 169 3.80 -5.93 13.07
N GLY A 170 4.59 -6.34 14.06
CA GLY A 170 4.26 -6.23 15.48
C GLY A 170 4.05 -4.80 15.99
N SER A 171 4.66 -3.82 15.34
CA SER A 171 4.56 -2.40 15.70
C SER A 171 3.23 -1.76 15.30
N LYS A 172 2.48 -2.39 14.38
CA LYS A 172 1.23 -1.82 13.86
C LYS A 172 0.11 -1.86 14.89
N PHE A 173 -0.89 -1.02 14.66
CA PHE A 173 -2.13 -0.99 15.42
C PHE A 173 -2.81 -2.36 15.48
N ALA A 174 -3.22 -2.78 16.68
CA ALA A 174 -3.82 -4.08 16.92
C ALA A 174 -5.28 -4.20 16.44
N GLY A 175 -6.00 -3.09 16.29
CA GLY A 175 -7.46 -3.08 16.12
C GLY A 175 -8.18 -2.50 17.32
N LEU A 176 -9.40 -2.01 17.12
CA LEU A 176 -10.14 -1.27 18.14
C LEU A 176 -10.48 -2.11 19.38
N ASP A 177 -10.83 -3.38 19.18
CA ASP A 177 -11.24 -4.25 20.27
C ASP A 177 -10.09 -4.52 21.25
N TYR A 178 -8.86 -4.73 20.75
CA TYR A 178 -7.66 -4.85 21.61
C TYR A 178 -7.16 -3.51 22.14
N ALA A 179 -7.25 -2.44 21.35
CA ALA A 179 -6.82 -1.11 21.80
C ALA A 179 -7.65 -0.60 22.99
N ARG A 180 -8.93 -0.97 23.07
CA ARG A 180 -9.81 -0.71 24.24
C ARG A 180 -9.37 -1.45 25.50
N LEU A 181 -8.67 -2.58 25.34
CA LEU A 181 -8.01 -3.32 26.42
C LEU A 181 -6.59 -2.80 26.70
N LYS A 182 -6.23 -1.63 26.15
CA LYS A 182 -4.91 -0.99 26.27
C LYS A 182 -3.77 -1.75 25.57
N LEU A 183 -4.08 -2.71 24.70
CA LEU A 183 -3.12 -3.39 23.84
C LEU A 183 -3.03 -2.63 22.51
N LYS A 184 -2.05 -1.72 22.40
CA LYS A 184 -1.97 -0.76 21.29
C LYS A 184 -1.36 -1.38 20.03
N SER A 185 -0.37 -2.25 20.20
CA SER A 185 0.37 -2.88 19.11
C SER A 185 -0.04 -4.33 18.88
N ARG A 186 0.20 -4.85 17.67
CA ARG A 186 -0.07 -6.26 17.34
C ARG A 186 0.72 -7.22 18.23
N ASP A 187 1.95 -6.90 18.58
CA ASP A 187 2.75 -7.74 19.51
C ASP A 187 2.08 -7.86 20.88
N GLN A 188 1.60 -6.74 21.43
CA GLN A 188 0.90 -6.73 22.73
C GLN A 188 -0.41 -7.53 22.66
N ALA A 189 -1.10 -7.47 21.53
CA ALA A 189 -2.39 -8.14 21.33
C ALA A 189 -2.26 -9.61 20.87
N HIS A 190 -1.10 -10.05 20.40
CA HIS A 190 -0.98 -11.31 19.64
C HIS A 190 -1.47 -12.55 20.39
N PRO A 191 -1.11 -12.80 21.67
CA PRO A 191 -1.59 -13.99 22.38
C PRO A 191 -3.12 -14.04 22.46
N MET A 192 -3.77 -12.90 22.73
CA MET A 192 -5.22 -12.78 22.82
C MET A 192 -5.88 -12.91 21.44
N ALA A 193 -5.34 -12.21 20.43
CA ALA A 193 -5.85 -12.25 19.07
C ALA A 193 -5.73 -13.63 18.43
N LEU A 194 -4.68 -14.39 18.76
CA LEU A 194 -4.50 -15.76 18.28
C LEU A 194 -5.54 -16.71 18.87
N SER A 195 -5.82 -16.59 20.17
CA SER A 195 -6.90 -17.36 20.82
C SER A 195 -8.28 -17.03 20.22
N ASP A 196 -8.55 -15.74 20.01
CA ASP A 196 -9.78 -15.24 19.40
C ASP A 196 -9.93 -15.72 17.94
N ALA A 197 -8.84 -15.64 17.16
CA ALA A 197 -8.81 -16.14 15.79
C ALA A 197 -9.03 -17.66 15.74
N GLY A 198 -8.51 -18.41 16.70
CA GLY A 198 -8.74 -19.85 16.82
C GLY A 198 -10.21 -20.21 17.03
N MET A 199 -10.92 -19.49 17.90
CA MET A 199 -12.36 -19.71 18.12
C MET A 199 -13.19 -19.29 16.90
N ALA A 200 -12.83 -18.17 16.27
CA ALA A 200 -13.46 -17.70 15.04
C ALA A 200 -13.26 -18.71 13.89
N TRP A 201 -12.06 -19.27 13.76
CA TRP A 201 -11.73 -20.26 12.74
C TRP A 201 -12.59 -21.52 12.86
N ASP A 202 -12.73 -22.08 14.06
CA ASP A 202 -13.58 -23.25 14.30
C ASP A 202 -15.04 -22.97 13.91
N ASN A 203 -15.57 -21.82 14.34
CA ASN A 203 -16.94 -21.42 13.99
C ASN A 203 -17.13 -21.25 12.48
N LEU A 204 -16.15 -20.66 11.79
CA LEU A 204 -16.20 -20.53 10.33
C LEU A 204 -16.22 -21.91 9.67
N LEU A 205 -15.35 -22.84 10.06
CA LEU A 205 -15.31 -24.19 9.48
C LEU A 205 -16.56 -25.03 9.81
N ASP A 206 -17.24 -24.74 10.92
CA ASP A 206 -18.54 -25.32 11.28
C ASP A 206 -19.72 -24.72 10.48
N GLY A 207 -19.46 -23.82 9.54
CA GLY A 207 -20.49 -23.12 8.76
C GLY A 207 -21.24 -22.04 9.54
N ARG A 208 -20.73 -21.61 10.70
CA ARG A 208 -21.32 -20.52 11.48
C ARG A 208 -20.83 -19.16 10.97
N ILE A 209 -21.69 -18.16 11.10
CA ILE A 209 -21.36 -16.79 10.72
C ILE A 209 -20.47 -16.17 11.79
N VAL A 210 -19.30 -15.70 11.38
CA VAL A 210 -18.42 -14.84 12.18
C VAL A 210 -18.31 -13.51 11.46
N ARG A 211 -18.56 -12.40 12.17
CA ARG A 211 -18.42 -11.06 11.58
C ARG A 211 -16.98 -10.55 11.73
N PRO A 212 -16.39 -9.90 10.71
CA PRO A 212 -15.15 -9.14 10.86
C PRO A 212 -15.27 -8.12 11.99
N HIS A 213 -14.16 -7.84 12.66
CA HIS A 213 -14.10 -6.78 13.66
C HIS A 213 -14.23 -5.42 12.97
N ASP A 214 -14.64 -4.41 13.73
CA ASP A 214 -14.73 -3.06 13.17
C ASP A 214 -13.33 -2.56 12.78
N THR A 215 -13.21 -2.05 11.57
CA THR A 215 -11.98 -1.40 11.12
C THR A 215 -11.94 0.04 11.62
N ARG A 216 -10.78 0.47 12.10
CA ARG A 216 -10.60 1.86 12.52
C ARG A 216 -10.43 2.76 11.30
N LEU A 217 -11.11 3.89 11.29
CA LEU A 217 -10.84 4.96 10.34
C LEU A 217 -9.45 5.55 10.58
N GLY A 218 -8.59 5.47 9.58
CA GLY A 218 -7.26 6.05 9.61
C GLY A 218 -6.85 6.60 8.25
N GLY A 219 -5.62 7.11 8.14
CA GLY A 219 -5.14 7.66 6.89
C GLY A 219 -3.63 7.72 6.81
N LYS A 220 -3.16 8.02 5.59
CA LYS A 220 -1.78 8.36 5.29
C LYS A 220 -1.75 9.74 4.66
N GLY A 221 -0.79 10.55 5.09
CA GLY A 221 -0.53 11.86 4.51
C GLY A 221 -0.14 11.77 3.03
N LYS A 222 -0.17 12.91 2.35
CA LYS A 222 0.10 12.98 0.91
C LYS A 222 0.72 14.34 0.54
N LEU A 223 1.69 14.29 -0.37
CA LEU A 223 2.20 15.47 -1.07
C LEU A 223 1.15 16.01 -2.06
N ILE A 224 0.93 17.32 -2.04
CA ILE A 224 -0.06 18.06 -2.84
C ILE A 224 0.59 19.29 -3.50
N GLU A 225 -0.08 19.86 -4.49
CA GLU A 225 0.30 21.09 -5.20
C GLU A 225 -0.78 22.18 -4.98
N ARG A 226 -0.38 23.45 -4.79
CA ARG A 226 -1.21 24.63 -4.51
C ARG A 226 -1.48 25.39 -5.82
N GLY A 227 -2.76 25.53 -6.22
CA GLY A 227 -3.22 26.49 -7.26
C GLY A 227 -3.01 26.10 -8.75
N SER A 228 -3.78 26.74 -9.66
CA SER A 228 -3.77 26.77 -11.16
C SER A 228 -4.68 25.83 -12.02
N GLY A 229 -6.00 26.14 -12.15
CA GLY A 229 -7.11 25.65 -13.06
C GLY A 229 -7.16 24.22 -13.71
N GLY A 230 -8.10 23.30 -13.33
CA GLY A 230 -8.14 21.86 -13.72
C GLY A 230 -8.08 20.78 -12.60
N LEU A 231 -9.24 20.20 -12.27
CA LEU A 231 -9.64 18.91 -11.64
C LEU A 231 -8.69 17.87 -10.96
N HIS A 232 -7.41 18.12 -10.72
CA HIS A 232 -6.55 17.18 -9.98
C HIS A 232 -5.78 17.88 -8.87
N GLY A 233 -6.25 17.72 -7.64
CA GLY A 233 -5.48 18.05 -6.45
C GLY A 233 -5.35 19.54 -6.16
N ARG A 234 -6.44 20.31 -6.32
CA ARG A 234 -6.44 21.71 -5.86
C ARG A 234 -7.08 21.91 -4.52
N VAL A 235 -6.50 22.86 -3.82
CA VAL A 235 -7.08 23.58 -2.70
C VAL A 235 -7.87 24.75 -3.29
N ASP A 236 -9.19 24.62 -3.38
CA ASP A 236 -10.03 25.80 -3.17
C ASP A 236 -10.32 25.80 -1.67
N VAL A 237 -9.75 26.78 -0.98
CA VAL A 237 -9.92 26.96 0.48
C VAL A 237 -11.41 27.14 0.83
N ASP A 238 -12.23 27.50 -0.16
CA ASP A 238 -13.67 27.73 -0.05
C ASP A 238 -14.55 26.54 -0.53
N THR A 239 -13.98 25.39 -0.92
CA THR A 239 -14.81 24.21 -1.25
C THR A 239 -14.53 23.04 -0.30
N ASP A 240 -15.59 22.58 0.36
CA ASP A 240 -15.64 21.44 1.29
C ASP A 240 -15.26 20.07 0.68
N ASN A 241 -14.55 20.03 -0.45
CA ASN A 241 -14.34 18.82 -1.26
C ASN A 241 -12.87 18.42 -1.45
N ILE A 242 -12.10 18.58 -0.39
CA ILE A 242 -10.68 18.25 -0.36
C ILE A 242 -10.49 16.77 -0.01
N SER A 243 -10.42 15.87 -0.99
CA SER A 243 -9.97 14.48 -0.81
C SER A 243 -8.42 14.36 -0.82
N MET A 244 -7.74 15.25 -0.10
CA MET A 244 -6.28 15.34 -0.07
C MET A 244 -5.66 14.41 0.97
N GLY A 245 -5.42 13.16 0.57
CA GLY A 245 -4.79 12.15 1.41
C GLY A 245 -5.23 10.76 1.02
N ARG A 246 -4.70 9.73 1.69
CA ARG A 246 -5.12 8.35 1.48
C ARG A 246 -5.88 7.84 2.70
N LEU A 247 -7.04 7.25 2.46
CA LEU A 247 -7.80 6.51 3.46
C LEU A 247 -7.07 5.20 3.77
N ILE A 248 -6.97 4.88 5.05
CA ILE A 248 -6.54 3.55 5.52
C ILE A 248 -7.62 3.04 6.46
N LEU A 249 -8.17 1.87 6.14
CA LEU A 249 -9.06 1.15 7.04
C LEU A 249 -8.23 0.13 7.81
N MET A 250 -8.01 0.39 9.11
CA MET A 250 -7.06 -0.38 9.90
C MET A 250 -7.71 -1.66 10.41
N LEU A 251 -7.30 -2.79 9.84
CA LEU A 251 -7.77 -4.14 10.16
C LEU A 251 -7.37 -4.59 11.58
N SER A 252 -8.27 -5.34 12.24
CA SER A 252 -8.02 -6.00 13.52
C SER A 252 -7.00 -7.14 13.40
N HIS A 253 -6.24 -7.41 14.47
CA HIS A 253 -5.22 -8.45 14.48
C HIS A 253 -5.82 -9.86 14.33
N ARG A 254 -6.95 -10.18 14.98
CA ARG A 254 -7.66 -11.45 14.75
C ARG A 254 -8.00 -11.66 13.29
N ASP A 255 -8.59 -10.65 12.66
CA ASP A 255 -9.01 -10.76 11.26
C ASP A 255 -7.79 -10.93 10.36
N LEU A 256 -6.70 -10.22 10.62
CA LEU A 256 -5.44 -10.42 9.91
C LEU A 256 -4.96 -11.87 10.01
N LEU A 257 -5.03 -12.51 11.18
CA LEU A 257 -4.60 -13.90 11.34
C LEU A 257 -5.47 -14.86 10.51
N ILE A 258 -6.79 -14.68 10.53
CA ILE A 258 -7.72 -15.52 9.75
C ILE A 258 -7.48 -15.33 8.25
N LEU A 259 -7.43 -14.08 7.79
CA LEU A 259 -7.23 -13.76 6.38
C LEU A 259 -5.84 -14.21 5.91
N GLY A 260 -4.80 -13.92 6.71
CA GLY A 260 -3.42 -14.23 6.41
C GLY A 260 -3.13 -15.72 6.31
N ALA A 261 -3.89 -16.58 6.98
CA ALA A 261 -3.75 -18.03 6.85
C ALA A 261 -4.03 -18.52 5.42
N LEU A 262 -4.89 -17.83 4.67
CA LEU A 262 -5.23 -18.13 3.26
C LEU A 262 -4.44 -17.27 2.29
N GLU A 263 -4.28 -15.98 2.61
CA GLU A 263 -3.62 -15.01 1.74
C GLU A 263 -2.12 -15.29 1.59
N GLN A 264 -1.42 -15.58 2.68
CA GLN A 264 0.02 -15.83 2.68
C GLN A 264 0.45 -16.97 1.73
N PRO A 265 -0.16 -18.17 1.76
CA PRO A 265 0.22 -19.24 0.83
C PRO A 265 -0.13 -18.90 -0.63
N LEU A 266 -1.27 -18.25 -0.89
CA LEU A 266 -1.63 -17.78 -2.24
C LEU A 266 -0.55 -16.88 -2.80
N THR A 267 -0.20 -15.83 -2.07
CA THR A 267 0.75 -14.86 -2.58
C THR A 267 2.17 -15.42 -2.67
N THR A 268 2.54 -16.32 -1.77
CA THR A 268 3.82 -17.04 -1.87
C THR A 268 3.92 -17.84 -3.16
N ALA A 269 2.82 -18.42 -3.64
CA ALA A 269 2.79 -19.16 -4.90
C ALA A 269 2.97 -18.28 -6.15
N TYR A 270 2.71 -16.97 -6.05
CA TYR A 270 2.79 -16.00 -7.14
C TYR A 270 4.04 -15.10 -7.12
N LEU A 271 5.06 -15.43 -6.32
CA LEU A 271 6.28 -14.61 -6.22
C LEU A 271 7.20 -14.67 -7.44
N GLU A 272 7.12 -15.76 -8.21
CA GLU A 272 7.97 -15.97 -9.39
C GLU A 272 7.63 -14.99 -10.51
N ASP A 273 8.65 -14.67 -11.31
CA ASP A 273 8.51 -13.74 -12.43
C ASP A 273 7.54 -14.25 -13.48
N ARG A 274 7.39 -15.55 -13.73
CA ARG A 274 6.42 -16.05 -14.75
C ARG A 274 4.97 -15.60 -14.58
N TRP A 275 4.56 -15.15 -13.38
CA TRP A 275 3.19 -14.73 -13.11
C TRP A 275 2.96 -13.26 -13.51
N PRO A 276 1.77 -12.90 -14.02
CA PRO A 276 1.45 -11.53 -14.45
C PRO A 276 1.24 -10.55 -13.27
N ILE A 277 1.36 -11.03 -12.04
CA ILE A 277 1.15 -10.26 -10.82
C ILE A 277 2.50 -10.02 -10.15
N HIS A 278 2.95 -8.76 -10.14
CA HIS A 278 4.27 -8.35 -9.64
C HIS A 278 4.38 -8.28 -8.11
N ILE A 279 3.73 -9.18 -7.39
CA ILE A 279 3.75 -9.17 -5.93
C ILE A 279 5.09 -9.74 -5.43
N GLY A 280 5.80 -8.97 -4.60
CA GLY A 280 7.05 -9.40 -3.96
C GLY A 280 8.28 -9.46 -4.88
N GLN A 281 8.13 -9.05 -6.14
CA GLN A 281 9.23 -8.90 -7.09
C GLN A 281 9.97 -7.58 -6.84
N SER A 282 11.29 -7.63 -6.89
CA SER A 282 12.17 -6.46 -6.70
C SER A 282 12.68 -5.96 -8.05
N TRP A 283 12.97 -4.67 -8.15
CA TRP A 283 13.69 -4.11 -9.30
C TRP A 283 15.20 -4.35 -9.25
N TYR A 284 15.71 -4.76 -8.09
CA TYR A 284 17.11 -5.11 -7.85
C TYR A 284 17.38 -6.57 -8.22
N HIS A 285 18.65 -6.97 -8.17
CA HIS A 285 19.13 -8.32 -8.46
C HIS A 285 18.63 -8.89 -9.80
N GLY A 286 18.72 -8.09 -10.87
CA GLY A 286 18.30 -8.47 -12.22
C GLY A 286 16.79 -8.40 -12.46
N GLY A 287 15.98 -7.98 -11.48
CA GLY A 287 14.52 -7.89 -11.65
C GLY A 287 14.08 -6.90 -12.72
N SER A 288 14.80 -5.79 -12.87
CA SER A 288 14.56 -4.82 -13.95
C SER A 288 14.82 -5.41 -15.34
N GLU A 289 15.89 -6.19 -15.49
CA GLU A 289 16.22 -6.86 -16.76
C GLU A 289 15.19 -7.94 -17.09
N LYS A 290 14.77 -8.75 -16.11
CA LYS A 290 13.71 -9.74 -16.27
C LYS A 290 12.41 -9.14 -16.78
N PHE A 291 11.96 -8.03 -16.18
CA PHE A 291 10.77 -7.30 -16.61
C PHE A 291 10.89 -6.78 -18.05
N VAL A 292 12.00 -6.11 -18.38
CA VAL A 292 12.24 -5.60 -19.73
C VAL A 292 12.30 -6.73 -20.75
N ASN A 293 12.93 -7.86 -20.43
CA ASN A 293 13.06 -9.00 -21.35
C ASN A 293 11.68 -9.60 -21.72
N LYS A 294 10.76 -9.73 -20.77
CA LYS A 294 9.37 -10.15 -21.07
C LYS A 294 8.67 -9.20 -22.05
N MET A 295 8.93 -7.91 -21.89
CA MET A 295 8.27 -6.86 -22.66
C MET A 295 8.89 -6.64 -24.04
N THR A 296 10.16 -7.01 -24.24
CA THR A 296 11.01 -6.61 -25.39
C THR A 296 10.43 -6.95 -26.77
N ARG A 297 9.66 -8.04 -26.91
CA ARG A 297 9.08 -8.44 -28.21
C ARG A 297 7.96 -7.50 -28.70
N HIS A 298 7.39 -6.67 -27.83
CA HIS A 298 6.20 -5.90 -28.12
C HIS A 298 6.52 -4.52 -28.72
N ALA A 299 5.54 -3.92 -29.40
CA ALA A 299 5.72 -2.69 -30.18
C ALA A 299 5.03 -1.46 -29.58
N VAL A 300 3.95 -1.65 -28.82
CA VAL A 300 3.19 -0.57 -28.17
C VAL A 300 2.94 -0.95 -26.72
N TYR A 301 3.10 0.02 -25.83
CA TYR A 301 2.92 -0.15 -24.40
C TYR A 301 1.92 0.87 -23.88
N HIS A 302 0.93 0.41 -23.13
CA HIS A 302 -0.04 1.24 -22.44
C HIS A 302 0.18 1.11 -20.93
N CYS A 303 0.54 2.21 -20.29
CA CYS A 303 0.68 2.30 -18.84
C CYS A 303 -0.60 2.91 -18.29
N PHE A 304 -1.26 2.23 -17.34
CA PHE A 304 -2.51 2.69 -16.74
C PHE A 304 -2.39 2.81 -15.22
N ASP A 305 -2.88 3.94 -14.68
CA ASP A 305 -3.05 4.20 -13.24
C ASP A 305 -4.53 4.57 -13.00
N ALA A 306 -5.26 3.72 -12.28
CA ALA A 306 -6.69 3.89 -12.07
C ALA A 306 -7.00 4.94 -10.99
N LYS A 307 -7.78 5.96 -11.36
CA LYS A 307 -8.17 7.00 -10.41
C LYS A 307 -9.08 6.45 -9.31
N LYS A 308 -8.61 6.50 -8.06
CA LYS A 308 -9.38 6.15 -6.85
C LYS A 308 -9.91 4.71 -6.89
N PHE A 309 -9.09 3.77 -7.36
CA PHE A 309 -9.46 2.39 -7.64
C PHE A 309 -10.17 1.67 -6.48
N ASP A 310 -9.64 1.79 -5.26
CA ASP A 310 -10.24 1.20 -4.04
C ASP A 310 -11.76 1.44 -3.95
N ALA A 311 -12.22 2.67 -4.22
CA ALA A 311 -13.64 3.04 -4.10
C ALA A 311 -14.47 2.72 -5.37
N ALA A 312 -13.80 2.61 -6.51
CA ALA A 312 -14.44 2.39 -7.81
C ALA A 312 -14.78 0.92 -8.07
N ILE A 313 -14.27 -0.03 -7.28
CA ILE A 313 -14.56 -1.46 -7.46
C ILE A 313 -15.96 -1.81 -6.95
N ASP A 314 -16.70 -2.62 -7.70
CA ASP A 314 -17.98 -3.20 -7.27
C ASP A 314 -17.80 -4.59 -6.64
N GLY A 315 -18.69 -4.96 -5.73
CA GLY A 315 -18.59 -6.22 -4.99
C GLY A 315 -18.61 -7.47 -5.89
N TRP A 316 -19.28 -7.44 -7.04
CA TRP A 316 -19.29 -8.57 -7.96
C TRP A 316 -17.90 -8.82 -8.59
N LEU A 317 -17.08 -7.80 -8.84
CA LEU A 317 -15.70 -7.97 -9.32
C LEU A 317 -14.84 -8.67 -8.26
N VAL A 318 -15.03 -8.30 -6.99
CA VAL A 318 -14.35 -8.93 -5.85
C VAL A 318 -14.74 -10.40 -5.75
N LYS A 319 -16.02 -10.75 -5.93
CA LYS A 319 -16.48 -12.14 -5.92
C LYS A 319 -15.81 -12.97 -7.01
N GLU A 320 -15.75 -12.48 -8.24
CA GLU A 320 -15.09 -13.18 -9.35
C GLU A 320 -13.60 -13.38 -9.08
N ALA A 321 -12.89 -12.36 -8.55
CA ALA A 321 -11.49 -12.49 -8.18
C ALA A 321 -11.27 -13.50 -7.04
N LEU A 322 -12.14 -13.51 -6.02
CA LEU A 322 -12.08 -14.47 -4.92
C LEU A 322 -12.37 -15.90 -5.39
N LEU A 323 -13.24 -16.10 -6.39
CA LEU A 323 -13.47 -17.43 -6.97
C LEU A 323 -12.19 -17.98 -7.62
N ILE A 324 -11.48 -17.17 -8.40
CA ILE A 324 -10.19 -17.58 -8.99
C ILE A 324 -9.18 -17.96 -7.91
N LEU A 325 -9.08 -17.18 -6.83
CA LEU A 325 -8.20 -17.48 -5.71
C LEU A 325 -8.62 -18.75 -4.96
N ARG A 326 -9.93 -18.96 -4.80
CA ARG A 326 -10.51 -20.14 -4.16
C ARG A 326 -10.21 -21.43 -4.91
N GLU A 327 -10.24 -21.41 -6.24
CA GLU A 327 -9.95 -22.56 -7.10
C GLU A 327 -8.51 -23.07 -6.98
N GLN A 328 -7.59 -22.26 -6.43
CA GLN A 328 -6.19 -22.63 -6.25
C GLN A 328 -5.95 -23.56 -5.07
N PHE A 329 -6.95 -23.76 -4.20
CA PHE A 329 -6.85 -24.67 -3.07
C PHE A 329 -7.45 -26.05 -3.37
N VAL A 330 -6.87 -27.10 -2.79
CA VAL A 330 -7.41 -28.45 -2.81
C VAL A 330 -8.77 -28.46 -2.11
N GLY A 331 -9.82 -28.81 -2.85
CA GLY A 331 -11.19 -28.75 -2.36
C GLY A 331 -11.66 -27.33 -2.03
N GLY A 332 -11.00 -26.29 -2.56
CA GLY A 332 -11.33 -24.90 -2.25
C GLY A 332 -12.81 -24.57 -2.49
N MET A 333 -13.41 -25.15 -3.53
CA MET A 333 -14.83 -25.01 -3.90
C MET A 333 -15.81 -25.83 -3.03
N ASP A 334 -15.33 -26.58 -2.04
CA ASP A 334 -16.20 -27.32 -1.10
C ASP A 334 -17.04 -26.32 -0.28
N PRO A 335 -18.39 -26.52 -0.20
CA PRO A 335 -19.28 -25.67 0.58
C PRO A 335 -18.90 -25.50 2.05
N ARG A 336 -18.16 -26.44 2.64
CA ARG A 336 -17.68 -26.34 4.03
C ARG A 336 -16.81 -25.10 4.30
N TYR A 337 -16.27 -24.49 3.24
CA TYR A 337 -15.44 -23.29 3.33
C TYR A 337 -16.18 -22.00 2.92
N ASP A 338 -17.47 -22.05 2.58
CA ASP A 338 -18.21 -20.90 2.06
C ASP A 338 -18.24 -19.72 3.04
N THR A 339 -18.40 -20.00 4.33
CA THR A 339 -18.36 -19.02 5.42
C THR A 339 -16.99 -18.36 5.56
N LEU A 340 -15.90 -19.11 5.38
CA LEU A 340 -14.54 -18.60 5.41
C LEU A 340 -14.28 -17.64 4.24
N TRP A 341 -14.72 -17.98 3.03
CA TRP A 341 -14.64 -17.09 1.87
C TRP A 341 -15.58 -15.89 1.97
N SER A 342 -16.76 -16.09 2.57
CA SER A 342 -17.69 -15.00 2.87
C SER A 342 -17.08 -14.02 3.87
N PHE A 343 -16.35 -14.50 4.89
CA PHE A 343 -15.61 -13.65 5.83
C PHE A 343 -14.58 -12.76 5.12
N ILE A 344 -13.83 -13.32 4.15
CA ILE A 344 -12.90 -12.55 3.33
C ILE A 344 -13.64 -11.45 2.56
N TYR A 345 -14.72 -11.80 1.85
CA TYR A 345 -15.54 -10.84 1.12
C TYR A 345 -16.08 -9.72 2.03
N GLU A 346 -16.63 -10.09 3.19
CA GLU A 346 -17.18 -9.13 4.15
C GLU A 346 -16.10 -8.17 4.67
N SER A 347 -14.90 -8.68 4.95
CA SER A 347 -13.77 -7.87 5.41
C SER A 347 -13.19 -6.93 4.34
N LEU A 348 -13.48 -7.16 3.06
CA LEU A 348 -13.06 -6.31 1.94
C LEU A 348 -14.15 -5.30 1.57
N VAL A 349 -15.39 -5.76 1.39
CA VAL A 349 -16.48 -5.00 0.77
C VAL A 349 -17.46 -4.48 1.81
N GLU A 350 -17.91 -5.34 2.73
CA GLU A 350 -19.00 -5.08 3.70
C GLU A 350 -18.48 -4.65 5.08
N VAL A 351 -17.35 -3.97 5.11
CA VAL A 351 -16.64 -3.70 6.36
C VAL A 351 -17.35 -2.60 7.17
N VAL A 352 -17.48 -2.84 8.48
CA VAL A 352 -17.89 -1.79 9.42
C VAL A 352 -16.67 -0.93 9.76
N ILE A 353 -16.80 0.36 9.49
CA ILE A 353 -15.80 1.39 9.75
C ILE A 353 -16.21 2.12 11.03
N CYS A 354 -15.33 2.14 12.01
CA CYS A 354 -15.52 2.85 13.26
C CYS A 354 -14.60 4.08 13.30
N ARG A 355 -15.21 5.25 13.45
CA ARG A 355 -14.51 6.51 13.74
C ARG A 355 -13.94 6.50 15.14
N ASP A 356 -12.97 7.38 15.39
CA ASP A 356 -12.32 7.49 16.71
C ASP A 356 -13.31 7.95 17.80
N ASP A 357 -14.35 8.69 17.43
CA ASP A 357 -15.46 9.11 18.29
C ASP A 357 -16.51 8.01 18.59
N GLY A 358 -16.40 6.83 17.95
CA GLY A 358 -17.27 5.69 18.18
C GLY A 358 -18.46 5.54 17.22
N ILE A 359 -18.64 6.47 16.27
CA ILE A 359 -19.64 6.33 15.20
C ILE A 359 -19.24 5.19 14.26
N ARG A 360 -20.21 4.34 13.90
CA ARG A 360 -20.00 3.14 13.08
C ARG A 360 -20.82 3.20 11.79
N MET A 361 -20.13 3.05 10.66
CA MET A 361 -20.70 3.12 9.31
C MET A 361 -20.20 1.94 8.51
N GLN A 362 -21.07 1.22 7.82
CA GLN A 362 -20.71 0.11 6.94
C GLN A 362 -20.82 0.56 5.49
N LYS A 363 -19.75 0.31 4.72
CA LYS A 363 -19.77 0.50 3.26
C LYS A 363 -20.24 -0.78 2.57
N HIS A 364 -20.75 -0.64 1.34
CA HIS A 364 -21.27 -1.75 0.52
C HIS A 364 -20.58 -1.87 -0.85
N VAL A 365 -19.59 -1.01 -1.12
CA VAL A 365 -18.82 -0.98 -2.36
C VAL A 365 -17.35 -0.71 -2.06
N GLY A 366 -16.51 -0.86 -3.08
CA GLY A 366 -15.08 -0.69 -2.99
C GLY A 366 -14.40 -1.74 -2.12
N THR A 367 -13.09 -1.71 -2.08
CA THR A 367 -12.25 -2.60 -1.27
C THR A 367 -11.61 -1.84 -0.11
N THR A 368 -10.96 -2.58 0.79
CA THR A 368 -10.42 -2.07 2.04
C THR A 368 -8.89 -2.11 1.98
N SER A 369 -8.24 -0.96 1.87
CA SER A 369 -6.78 -0.84 1.64
C SER A 369 -5.88 -1.43 2.74
N GLY A 370 -6.40 -1.65 3.95
CA GLY A 370 -5.68 -2.30 5.05
C GLY A 370 -5.88 -3.81 5.14
N ASN A 371 -6.66 -4.40 4.25
CA ASN A 371 -6.88 -5.84 4.14
C ASN A 371 -5.73 -6.51 3.37
N CYS A 372 -5.20 -7.64 3.84
CA CYS A 372 -4.07 -8.32 3.19
C CYS A 372 -4.42 -8.88 1.79
N PHE A 373 -5.69 -9.23 1.53
CA PHE A 373 -6.12 -9.67 0.20
C PHE A 373 -6.22 -8.52 -0.83
N ASN A 374 -6.20 -7.26 -0.39
CA ASN A 374 -6.58 -6.12 -1.23
C ASN A 374 -5.72 -6.06 -2.51
N THR A 375 -4.40 -6.18 -2.38
CA THR A 375 -3.48 -6.09 -3.53
C THR A 375 -3.68 -7.24 -4.52
N LEU A 376 -3.82 -8.48 -4.04
CA LEU A 376 -3.99 -9.65 -4.90
C LEU A 376 -5.33 -9.61 -5.64
N VAL A 377 -6.41 -9.32 -4.92
CA VAL A 377 -7.76 -9.16 -5.50
C VAL A 377 -7.79 -8.03 -6.53
N GLN A 378 -7.20 -6.87 -6.20
CA GLN A 378 -7.14 -5.74 -7.13
C GLN A 378 -6.34 -6.05 -8.38
N SER A 379 -5.22 -6.76 -8.26
CA SER A 379 -4.40 -7.18 -9.41
C SER A 379 -5.22 -8.06 -10.37
N ILE A 380 -5.97 -9.03 -9.83
CA ILE A 380 -6.86 -9.88 -10.64
C ILE A 380 -7.96 -9.06 -11.33
N ILE A 381 -8.57 -8.12 -10.61
CA ILE A 381 -9.56 -7.21 -11.18
C ILE A 381 -8.96 -6.36 -12.30
N THR A 382 -7.77 -5.80 -12.11
CA THR A 382 -7.06 -5.02 -13.12
C THR A 382 -6.78 -5.83 -14.38
N MET A 383 -6.45 -7.12 -14.26
CA MET A 383 -6.37 -8.02 -15.43
C MET A 383 -7.73 -8.22 -16.11
N PHE A 384 -8.83 -8.40 -15.35
CA PHE A 384 -10.16 -8.47 -15.94
C PHE A 384 -10.48 -7.23 -16.78
N LEU A 385 -10.15 -6.04 -16.27
CA LEU A 385 -10.34 -4.78 -16.97
C LEU A 385 -9.53 -4.74 -18.27
N GLY A 386 -8.23 -5.04 -18.19
CA GLY A 386 -7.32 -5.00 -19.34
C GLY A 386 -7.72 -5.97 -20.45
N TYR A 387 -7.97 -7.23 -20.11
CA TYR A 387 -8.37 -8.23 -21.09
C TYR A 387 -9.79 -7.98 -21.64
N THR A 388 -10.72 -7.48 -20.82
CA THR A 388 -12.06 -7.13 -21.34
C THR A 388 -11.97 -6.01 -22.37
N ALA A 389 -11.21 -4.95 -22.09
CA ALA A 389 -11.03 -3.83 -23.01
C ALA A 389 -10.35 -4.27 -24.32
N LEU A 390 -9.31 -5.09 -24.22
CA LEU A 390 -8.62 -5.67 -25.38
C LEU A 390 -9.59 -6.49 -26.23
N ILE A 391 -10.31 -7.45 -25.63
CA ILE A 391 -11.23 -8.34 -26.33
C ILE A 391 -12.32 -7.52 -27.05
N VAL A 392 -12.94 -6.55 -26.38
CA VAL A 392 -13.97 -5.70 -27.00
C VAL A 392 -13.41 -4.98 -28.23
N LYS A 393 -12.26 -4.30 -28.11
CA LYS A 393 -11.71 -3.51 -29.22
C LYS A 393 -11.09 -4.33 -30.34
N ALA A 394 -10.56 -5.50 -30.03
CA ALA A 394 -10.07 -6.42 -31.03
C ALA A 394 -11.23 -7.05 -31.81
N GLU A 395 -12.31 -7.48 -31.14
CA GLU A 395 -13.46 -8.10 -31.81
C GLU A 395 -14.31 -7.11 -32.62
N GLU A 396 -14.40 -5.84 -32.19
CA GLU A 396 -15.01 -4.76 -32.99
C GLU A 396 -14.39 -4.65 -34.39
N ARG A 397 -13.08 -4.93 -34.53
CA ARG A 397 -12.35 -4.77 -35.79
C ARG A 397 -12.17 -6.07 -36.57
N MET A 398 -11.86 -7.16 -35.87
CA MET A 398 -11.38 -8.40 -36.50
C MET A 398 -12.41 -9.53 -36.45
N GLY A 399 -13.59 -9.29 -35.85
CA GLY A 399 -14.50 -10.38 -35.51
C GLY A 399 -13.94 -11.23 -34.37
N SER A 400 -14.40 -12.47 -34.22
CA SER A 400 -14.03 -13.23 -33.03
C SER A 400 -12.55 -13.61 -33.01
N ILE A 401 -11.85 -13.21 -31.94
CA ILE A 401 -10.43 -13.51 -31.75
C ILE A 401 -10.24 -14.81 -30.94
N GLY A 402 -9.22 -15.60 -31.26
CA GLY A 402 -8.84 -16.78 -30.48
C GLY A 402 -8.08 -16.43 -29.19
N VAL A 403 -8.13 -17.31 -28.19
CA VAL A 403 -7.37 -17.15 -26.93
C VAL A 403 -5.85 -17.23 -27.17
N GLU A 404 -5.42 -18.09 -28.10
CA GLU A 404 -4.01 -18.21 -28.48
C GLU A 404 -3.43 -16.87 -28.94
N MET A 405 -4.16 -16.13 -29.78
CA MET A 405 -3.75 -14.81 -30.22
C MET A 405 -3.59 -13.85 -29.03
N ILE A 406 -4.50 -13.91 -28.05
CA ILE A 406 -4.40 -13.12 -26.80
C ILE A 406 -3.10 -13.46 -26.06
N LEU A 407 -2.80 -14.74 -25.88
CA LEU A 407 -1.63 -15.22 -25.14
C LEU A 407 -0.30 -14.92 -25.84
N THR A 408 -0.26 -14.98 -27.17
CA THR A 408 1.00 -14.83 -27.89
C THR A 408 1.34 -13.38 -28.19
N GLN A 409 0.36 -12.49 -28.31
CA GLN A 409 0.58 -11.10 -28.77
C GLN A 409 0.32 -10.04 -27.68
N CYS A 410 -0.14 -10.45 -26.49
CA CYS A 410 -0.41 -9.56 -25.35
C CYS A 410 0.45 -9.96 -24.17
N GLU A 411 1.03 -8.97 -23.50
CA GLU A 411 1.54 -9.12 -22.15
C GLU A 411 0.83 -8.12 -21.25
N ILE A 412 0.26 -8.58 -20.14
CA ILE A 412 -0.32 -7.69 -19.11
C ILE A 412 0.37 -7.99 -17.78
N GLU A 413 1.02 -6.98 -17.23
CA GLU A 413 1.64 -7.01 -15.91
C GLU A 413 0.92 -6.06 -14.97
N VAL A 414 0.62 -6.52 -13.75
CA VAL A 414 -0.19 -5.79 -12.78
C VAL A 414 0.36 -5.82 -11.35
N LEU A 415 0.08 -4.77 -10.59
CA LEU A 415 0.14 -4.80 -9.13
C LEU A 415 -0.88 -3.82 -8.54
N GLY A 416 -1.97 -4.34 -7.99
CA GLY A 416 -3.06 -3.51 -7.51
C GLY A 416 -3.73 -2.76 -8.66
N ASP A 417 -3.70 -1.43 -8.61
CA ASP A 417 -4.26 -0.51 -9.60
C ASP A 417 -3.31 -0.11 -10.74
N ASP A 418 -2.02 -0.42 -10.60
CA ASP A 418 -1.00 -0.18 -11.65
C ASP A 418 -1.01 -1.32 -12.67
N MET A 419 -0.99 -0.98 -13.96
CA MET A 419 -0.93 -1.94 -15.08
C MET A 419 0.00 -1.46 -16.20
N VAL A 420 0.75 -2.39 -16.78
CA VAL A 420 1.33 -2.25 -18.12
C VAL A 420 0.70 -3.30 -19.04
N MET A 421 0.22 -2.84 -20.19
CA MET A 421 -0.24 -3.70 -21.28
C MET A 421 0.70 -3.49 -22.47
N ALA A 422 1.40 -4.54 -22.88
CA ALA A 422 2.26 -4.55 -24.05
C ALA A 422 1.59 -5.33 -25.19
N LEU A 423 1.58 -4.72 -26.37
CA LEU A 423 0.90 -5.23 -27.55
C LEU A 423 1.87 -5.29 -28.72
N GLU A 424 1.73 -6.35 -29.52
CA GLU A 424 2.34 -6.45 -30.83
C GLU A 424 1.29 -6.52 -31.95
N MET A 425 1.71 -6.81 -33.18
CA MET A 425 0.77 -7.00 -34.28
C MET A 425 -0.21 -8.14 -33.95
N PRO A 426 -1.50 -8.04 -34.30
CA PRO A 426 -2.14 -7.01 -35.10
C PRO A 426 -2.72 -5.85 -34.28
N TRP A 427 -2.45 -5.73 -32.98
CA TRP A 427 -3.19 -4.81 -32.10
C TRP A 427 -2.49 -3.47 -31.81
N VAL A 428 -1.38 -3.18 -32.47
CA VAL A 428 -0.64 -1.90 -32.33
C VAL A 428 -1.46 -0.65 -32.66
N TYR A 429 -2.66 -0.81 -33.23
CA TYR A 429 -3.61 0.28 -33.51
C TYR A 429 -4.43 0.69 -32.28
N LEU A 430 -4.46 -0.13 -31.23
CA LEU A 430 -5.23 0.17 -30.03
C LEU A 430 -4.59 1.36 -29.31
N THR A 431 -5.44 2.29 -28.89
CA THR A 431 -5.01 3.48 -28.14
C THR A 431 -5.43 3.35 -26.69
N LYS A 432 -4.69 4.03 -25.80
CA LYS A 432 -5.06 4.14 -24.38
C LYS A 432 -6.49 4.66 -24.23
N GLU A 433 -6.88 5.65 -25.02
CA GLU A 433 -8.20 6.29 -24.94
C GLU A 433 -9.31 5.30 -25.32
N ALA A 434 -9.10 4.50 -26.36
CA ALA A 434 -10.07 3.49 -26.79
C ALA A 434 -10.26 2.39 -25.74
N LEU A 435 -9.16 1.94 -25.11
CA LEU A 435 -9.19 0.95 -24.03
C LEU A 435 -9.83 1.53 -22.76
N ALA A 436 -9.43 2.74 -22.37
CA ALA A 436 -9.97 3.44 -21.20
C ALA A 436 -11.47 3.72 -21.33
N ALA A 437 -11.96 4.02 -22.54
CA ALA A 437 -13.39 4.19 -22.79
C ALA A 437 -14.18 2.91 -22.51
N VAL A 438 -13.68 1.73 -22.93
CA VAL A 438 -14.34 0.45 -22.60
C VAL A 438 -14.35 0.21 -21.10
N VAL A 439 -13.23 0.48 -20.41
CA VAL A 439 -13.16 0.29 -18.95
C VAL A 439 -14.12 1.22 -18.21
N MET A 440 -14.23 2.47 -18.64
CA MET A 440 -15.21 3.40 -18.10
C MET A 440 -16.64 2.91 -18.36
N ASP A 441 -16.97 2.51 -19.58
CA ASP A 441 -18.32 2.07 -19.92
C ASP A 441 -18.73 0.76 -19.23
N CYS A 442 -17.79 -0.18 -19.08
CA CYS A 442 -18.05 -1.51 -18.54
C CYS A 442 -18.00 -1.53 -17.01
N PHE A 443 -17.01 -0.88 -16.42
CA PHE A 443 -16.72 -0.98 -14.98
C PHE A 443 -16.86 0.35 -14.25
N ASN A 444 -17.00 1.46 -14.97
CA ASN A 444 -17.04 2.82 -14.43
C ASN A 444 -15.84 3.07 -13.48
N ILE A 445 -14.67 2.73 -14.02
CA ILE A 445 -13.32 2.93 -13.47
C ILE A 445 -12.56 3.84 -14.45
N ASP A 446 -11.93 4.89 -13.94
CA ASP A 446 -11.30 5.92 -14.75
C ASP A 446 -9.81 5.65 -15.01
N TRP A 447 -9.52 5.22 -16.25
CA TRP A 447 -8.17 5.06 -16.82
C TRP A 447 -7.76 6.22 -17.73
N SER A 448 -8.62 7.22 -17.92
CA SER A 448 -8.34 8.35 -18.82
C SER A 448 -7.34 9.36 -18.23
N GLY A 449 -7.08 9.27 -16.92
CA GLY A 449 -6.25 10.21 -16.17
C GLY A 449 -4.86 10.48 -16.76
N LYS A 450 -4.29 11.63 -16.37
CA LYS A 450 -3.00 12.15 -16.86
C LYS A 450 -1.81 11.21 -16.65
N LYS A 451 -1.91 10.29 -15.68
CA LYS A 451 -0.86 9.33 -15.37
C LYS A 451 -0.91 8.07 -16.22
N SER A 452 -2.05 7.81 -16.86
CA SER A 452 -2.10 6.77 -17.87
C SER A 452 -1.55 7.35 -19.17
N PHE A 453 -0.71 6.62 -19.91
CA PHE A 453 -0.18 7.07 -21.20
C PHE A 453 0.18 5.87 -22.10
N SER A 454 0.52 6.15 -23.35
CA SER A 454 1.06 5.14 -24.29
C SER A 454 2.45 5.52 -24.74
N THR A 455 3.27 4.52 -25.02
CA THR A 455 4.56 4.71 -25.66
C THR A 455 4.87 3.57 -26.64
N ARG A 456 5.80 3.81 -27.56
CA ARG A 456 6.42 2.81 -28.44
C ARG A 456 7.84 2.45 -28.02
N GLN A 457 8.35 3.10 -26.97
CA GLN A 457 9.66 2.80 -26.42
C GLN A 457 9.49 2.07 -25.09
N LEU A 458 10.14 0.92 -24.98
CA LEU A 458 10.17 0.16 -23.73
C LEU A 458 11.00 0.87 -22.66
N MET A 459 12.15 1.42 -23.08
CA MET A 459 13.13 2.07 -22.21
C MET A 459 13.31 3.53 -22.57
N ASP A 460 13.70 4.32 -21.57
CA ASP A 460 14.03 5.72 -21.74
C ASP A 460 15.54 5.89 -22.00
N ASP A 461 15.92 5.67 -23.26
CA ASP A 461 17.30 5.82 -23.73
C ASP A 461 17.63 7.27 -24.14
N SER A 462 16.73 8.23 -23.87
CA SER A 462 16.94 9.64 -24.18
C SER A 462 18.01 10.28 -23.28
N LEU A 463 18.72 11.28 -23.81
CA LEU A 463 19.72 12.03 -23.03
C LEU A 463 18.99 12.90 -21.98
N PRO A 464 19.47 12.95 -20.72
CA PRO A 464 18.87 13.78 -19.67
C PRO A 464 18.64 15.22 -20.14
N GLY A 465 17.45 15.76 -19.88
CA GLY A 465 17.11 17.16 -20.16
C GLY A 465 16.69 17.52 -21.59
N THR A 466 16.65 16.57 -22.53
CA THR A 466 16.38 16.89 -23.96
C THR A 466 14.99 16.50 -24.48
N VAL A 467 14.27 15.57 -23.85
CA VAL A 467 12.98 15.05 -24.35
C VAL A 467 12.07 14.67 -23.16
N PRO A 468 10.73 14.80 -23.23
CA PRO A 468 9.84 14.18 -22.24
C PRO A 468 10.08 12.67 -22.15
N PHE A 469 9.90 12.11 -20.95
CA PHE A 469 10.01 10.67 -20.66
C PHE A 469 9.36 9.82 -21.76
N GLN A 470 10.13 8.89 -22.33
CA GLN A 470 9.68 8.09 -23.48
C GLN A 470 9.43 6.62 -23.15
N GLY A 471 10.00 6.09 -22.07
CA GLY A 471 9.90 4.67 -21.73
C GLY A 471 8.60 4.25 -21.03
N VAL A 472 8.47 2.95 -20.79
CA VAL A 472 7.42 2.39 -19.94
C VAL A 472 7.62 2.84 -18.49
N GLN A 473 6.51 3.20 -17.83
CA GLN A 473 6.48 3.42 -16.38
C GLN A 473 5.63 2.34 -15.72
N PHE A 474 6.19 1.65 -14.73
CA PHE A 474 5.46 0.68 -13.94
C PHE A 474 5.84 0.78 -12.45
N LEU A 475 4.83 0.73 -11.58
CA LEU A 475 4.97 1.00 -10.14
C LEU A 475 5.65 2.35 -9.87
N GLY A 476 5.44 3.32 -10.77
CA GLY A 476 6.08 4.63 -10.79
C GLY A 476 7.58 4.64 -11.13
N THR A 477 8.15 3.53 -11.60
CA THR A 477 9.57 3.38 -11.97
C THR A 477 9.72 3.33 -13.49
N TYR A 478 10.75 3.98 -14.02
CA TYR A 478 11.16 3.89 -15.42
C TYR A 478 12.40 3.02 -15.57
N PHE A 479 12.68 2.58 -16.78
CA PHE A 479 13.82 1.72 -17.11
C PHE A 479 14.66 2.36 -18.21
N ARG A 480 15.97 2.17 -18.15
CA ARG A 480 16.90 2.66 -19.18
C ARG A 480 18.05 1.68 -19.39
N HIS A 481 18.69 1.76 -20.55
CA HIS A 481 20.02 1.19 -20.68
C HIS A 481 21.08 2.09 -20.03
N GLN A 482 22.06 1.44 -19.42
CA GLN A 482 23.29 2.08 -18.95
C GLN A 482 24.49 1.19 -19.25
N ARG A 483 25.65 1.79 -19.50
CA ARG A 483 26.91 1.05 -19.62
C ARG A 483 27.51 0.89 -18.24
N TRP A 484 27.86 -0.33 -17.87
CA TRP A 484 28.50 -0.62 -16.60
C TRP A 484 30.03 -0.62 -16.76
N GLY A 485 30.67 0.44 -16.26
CA GLY A 485 32.11 0.68 -16.39
C GLY A 485 32.48 1.65 -17.52
N GLU A 486 33.77 1.99 -17.59
CA GLU A 486 34.30 2.93 -18.58
C GLU A 486 34.70 2.20 -19.87
N GLY A 487 34.18 2.66 -21.01
CA GLY A 487 34.63 2.22 -22.33
C GLY A 487 33.52 1.78 -23.29
N ARG A 488 33.86 1.75 -24.59
CA ARG A 488 32.92 1.42 -25.67
C ARG A 488 32.44 -0.04 -25.67
N TYR A 489 33.11 -0.91 -24.92
CA TYR A 489 32.79 -2.34 -24.77
C TYR A 489 32.21 -2.70 -23.41
N ALA A 490 31.99 -1.71 -22.53
CA ALA A 490 31.31 -1.92 -21.26
C ALA A 490 29.91 -2.55 -21.51
N PRO A 491 29.53 -3.59 -20.74
CA PRO A 491 28.25 -4.26 -20.91
C PRO A 491 27.10 -3.26 -20.73
N LYS A 492 26.07 -3.40 -21.56
CA LYS A 492 24.82 -2.68 -21.38
C LYS A 492 23.97 -3.42 -20.35
N ILE A 493 23.57 -2.71 -19.32
CA ILE A 493 22.70 -3.18 -18.25
C ILE A 493 21.38 -2.40 -18.29
N VAL A 494 20.31 -3.01 -17.79
CA VAL A 494 19.02 -2.35 -17.58
C VAL A 494 18.95 -1.88 -16.13
N VAL A 495 18.71 -0.59 -15.92
CA VAL A 495 18.62 -0.01 -14.57
C VAL A 495 17.28 0.68 -14.34
N PRO A 496 16.67 0.53 -13.15
CA PRO A 496 15.46 1.23 -12.78
C PRO A 496 15.77 2.64 -12.29
N TYR A 497 14.86 3.58 -12.48
CA TYR A 497 14.99 4.92 -11.92
C TYR A 497 13.65 5.62 -11.65
N ARG A 498 13.71 6.69 -10.84
CA ARG A 498 12.58 7.59 -10.56
C ARG A 498 12.85 8.99 -11.11
N PRO A 499 11.82 9.73 -11.55
CA PRO A 499 11.99 11.13 -11.94
C PRO A 499 12.60 11.98 -10.81
N PHE A 500 13.49 12.90 -11.16
CA PHE A 500 14.20 13.75 -10.19
C PHE A 500 13.21 14.55 -9.32
N LYS A 501 12.17 15.16 -9.93
CA LYS A 501 11.14 15.94 -9.24
C LYS A 501 10.50 15.17 -8.08
N GLU A 502 10.09 13.92 -8.29
CA GLU A 502 9.43 13.11 -7.26
C GLU A 502 10.38 12.79 -6.10
N THR A 503 11.64 12.49 -6.42
CA THR A 503 12.69 12.21 -5.44
C THR A 503 12.98 13.44 -4.59
N TYR A 504 13.18 14.60 -5.23
CA TYR A 504 13.45 15.86 -4.55
C TYR A 504 12.31 16.29 -3.63
N LEU A 505 11.05 16.23 -4.10
CA LEU A 505 9.91 16.57 -3.26
C LEU A 505 9.72 15.60 -2.09
N SER A 506 10.08 14.32 -2.25
CA SER A 506 10.04 13.34 -1.16
C SER A 506 11.10 13.58 -0.09
N LEU A 507 12.26 14.15 -0.47
CA LEU A 507 13.28 14.63 0.48
C LEU A 507 12.83 15.91 1.18
N MET A 508 12.34 16.87 0.40
CA MET A 508 11.94 18.19 0.89
C MET A 508 10.81 18.09 1.93
N PHE A 509 9.86 17.19 1.75
CA PHE A 509 8.69 17.05 2.63
C PHE A 509 8.65 15.66 3.29
N PRO A 510 9.42 15.42 4.37
CA PRO A 510 9.54 14.10 4.96
C PRO A 510 8.26 13.68 5.69
N LYS A 511 7.64 12.58 5.26
CA LYS A 511 6.37 12.06 5.80
C LYS A 511 6.23 12.04 7.34
N TYR A 512 7.31 11.80 8.06
CA TYR A 512 7.31 11.66 9.53
C TYR A 512 7.76 12.93 10.26
N GLY A 513 8.16 13.99 9.55
CA GLY A 513 8.60 15.26 10.16
C GLY A 513 9.87 15.13 11.00
N GLU A 514 10.73 14.16 10.71
CA GLU A 514 12.01 13.96 11.40
C GLU A 514 13.11 14.72 10.65
N TYR A 515 13.65 15.78 11.26
CA TYR A 515 14.57 16.71 10.59
C TYR A 515 16.01 16.62 11.03
N ALA A 516 16.34 15.72 11.96
CA ALA A 516 17.71 15.58 12.43
C ALA A 516 18.63 15.05 11.31
N PRO A 517 19.92 15.45 11.28
CA PRO A 517 20.83 15.12 10.18
C PRO A 517 20.88 13.62 9.86
N GLU A 518 20.86 12.75 10.87
CA GLU A 518 20.87 11.31 10.71
C GLU A 518 19.62 10.78 9.98
N HIS A 519 18.46 11.39 10.22
CA HIS A 519 17.21 11.04 9.55
C HIS A 519 17.18 11.55 8.11
N SER A 520 17.72 12.74 7.84
CA SER A 520 17.90 13.25 6.48
C SER A 520 18.89 12.40 5.69
N TRP A 521 19.97 11.95 6.31
CA TRP A 521 20.98 11.06 5.71
C TRP A 521 20.40 9.69 5.36
N LEU A 522 19.66 9.05 6.28
CA LEU A 522 18.95 7.80 6.00
C LEU A 522 17.96 7.93 4.85
N ARG A 523 17.19 9.04 4.79
CA ARG A 523 16.28 9.30 3.66
C ARG A 523 17.01 9.46 2.34
N ALA A 524 18.12 10.20 2.34
CA ALA A 524 18.93 10.41 1.15
C ALA A 524 19.49 9.09 0.60
N ILE A 525 20.01 8.20 1.46
CA ILE A 525 20.46 6.86 1.05
C ILE A 525 19.31 6.01 0.51
N GLY A 526 18.19 5.98 1.23
CA GLY A 526 17.03 5.20 0.79
C GLY A 526 16.45 5.66 -0.54
N LEU A 527 16.51 6.97 -0.82
CA LEU A 527 16.11 7.52 -2.11
C LEU A 527 17.19 7.33 -3.19
N TYR A 528 18.47 7.33 -2.83
CA TYR A 528 19.57 6.97 -3.74
C TYR A 528 19.38 5.55 -4.27
N LEU A 529 19.16 4.57 -3.38
CA LEU A 529 18.85 3.19 -3.77
C LEU A 529 17.72 3.11 -4.81
N ASN A 530 16.73 3.98 -4.70
CA ASN A 530 15.51 3.96 -5.50
C ASN A 530 15.59 4.74 -6.81
N ALA A 531 16.53 5.68 -6.95
CA ALA A 531 16.52 6.69 -8.01
C ALA A 531 17.88 6.91 -8.70
N ALA A 532 18.96 6.28 -8.24
CA ALA A 532 20.31 6.48 -8.78
C ALA A 532 20.47 6.10 -10.27
N GLY A 533 19.56 5.32 -10.84
CA GLY A 533 19.53 5.10 -12.30
C GLY A 533 19.27 6.38 -13.11
N ASN A 534 18.82 7.47 -12.49
CA ASN A 534 18.80 8.80 -13.11
C ASN A 534 20.10 9.55 -12.79
N PRO A 535 20.96 9.84 -13.79
CA PRO A 535 22.25 10.49 -13.57
C PRO A 535 22.15 11.85 -12.85
N GLU A 536 21.13 12.66 -13.16
CA GLU A 536 20.94 13.94 -12.48
C GLU A 536 20.60 13.75 -11.00
N THR A 537 19.79 12.73 -10.70
CA THR A 537 19.42 12.37 -9.33
C THR A 537 20.62 11.80 -8.58
N GLN A 538 21.38 10.90 -9.20
CA GLN A 538 22.58 10.30 -8.63
C GLN A 538 23.61 11.38 -8.27
N GLN A 539 23.99 12.23 -9.22
CA GLN A 539 24.99 13.29 -8.99
C GLN A 539 24.54 14.29 -7.92
N TRP A 540 23.26 14.68 -7.91
CA TRP A 540 22.75 15.63 -6.93
C TRP A 540 22.68 15.01 -5.53
N LEU A 541 22.22 13.75 -5.41
CA LEU A 541 22.17 13.05 -4.14
C LEU A 541 23.56 12.76 -3.57
N GLU A 542 24.56 12.46 -4.39
CA GLU A 542 25.95 12.31 -3.94
C GLU A 542 26.46 13.57 -3.29
N LYS A 543 26.31 14.73 -3.96
CA LYS A 543 26.69 16.03 -3.38
C LYS A 543 25.91 16.34 -2.10
N TYR A 544 24.62 15.97 -2.04
CA TYR A 544 23.81 16.19 -0.85
C TYR A 544 24.26 15.31 0.32
N LEU A 545 24.56 14.04 0.08
CA LEU A 545 25.10 13.14 1.08
C LEU A 545 26.47 13.63 1.55
N ASP A 546 27.34 14.12 0.66
CA ASP A 546 28.63 14.70 1.03
C ASP A 546 28.44 15.90 1.96
N TYR A 547 27.47 16.79 1.66
CA TYR A 547 27.09 17.88 2.54
C TYR A 547 26.59 17.40 3.91
N LEU A 548 25.67 16.42 3.92
CA LEU A 548 25.14 15.88 5.18
C LEU A 548 26.25 15.30 6.04
N GLU A 549 27.20 14.58 5.45
CA GLU A 549 28.34 13.98 6.14
C GLU A 549 29.35 15.01 6.69
N THR A 550 29.22 16.30 6.34
CA THR A 550 29.94 17.39 7.04
C THR A 550 29.27 17.84 8.34
N LEU A 551 28.02 17.43 8.58
CA LEU A 551 27.29 17.75 9.80
C LEU A 551 27.67 16.79 10.92
N ASP A 552 27.54 17.26 12.16
CA ASP A 552 27.84 16.46 13.35
C ASP A 552 26.66 15.52 13.68
N PHE A 553 26.81 14.23 13.36
CA PHE A 553 25.89 13.17 13.75
C PHE A 553 26.56 11.79 13.73
N GLU A 554 26.02 10.86 14.51
CA GLU A 554 26.45 9.45 14.48
C GLU A 554 25.72 8.71 13.36
N ARG A 555 26.47 8.04 12.48
CA ARG A 555 25.89 7.28 11.37
C ARG A 555 25.09 6.09 11.90
N PRO A 556 23.78 5.99 11.60
CA PRO A 556 22.98 4.87 12.06
C PRO A 556 23.49 3.56 11.46
N THR A 557 23.49 2.49 12.27
CA THR A 557 23.90 1.14 11.84
C THR A 557 22.72 0.24 11.48
N ALA A 558 21.49 0.70 11.72
CA ALA A 558 20.26 -0.02 11.40
C ALA A 558 19.20 0.93 10.84
N TRP A 559 18.35 0.40 9.97
CA TRP A 559 17.20 1.14 9.47
C TRP A 559 16.14 1.28 10.58
N PRO A 560 15.57 2.49 10.78
CA PRO A 560 14.36 2.62 11.58
C PRO A 560 13.24 1.78 10.95
N LYS A 561 12.40 1.15 11.77
CA LYS A 561 11.21 0.38 11.30
C LYS A 561 10.31 1.18 10.34
N SER A 562 10.28 2.50 10.49
CA SER A 562 9.53 3.43 9.63
C SER A 562 10.08 3.54 8.20
N MET A 563 11.37 3.19 8.01
CA MET A 563 12.14 3.30 6.77
C MET A 563 12.56 1.95 6.18
N GLU A 564 12.58 0.85 6.94
CA GLU A 564 12.93 -0.49 6.43
C GLU A 564 12.18 -0.86 5.14
N ARG A 565 10.87 -0.56 5.07
CA ARG A 565 10.05 -0.82 3.88
C ARG A 565 10.47 -0.03 2.64
N MET A 566 11.12 1.12 2.81
CA MET A 566 11.58 1.97 1.71
C MET A 566 12.80 1.35 1.00
N VAL A 567 13.57 0.53 1.73
CA VAL A 567 14.88 0.02 1.30
C VAL A 567 14.88 -1.47 1.03
N THR A 568 14.05 -2.27 1.72
CA THR A 568 13.90 -3.69 1.37
C THR A 568 13.16 -3.85 0.04
N ARG A 569 12.13 -3.00 -0.19
CA ARG A 569 11.07 -3.19 -1.21
C ARG A 569 10.48 -4.63 -1.23
N ASP A 570 10.80 -5.43 -0.23
CA ASP A 570 10.23 -6.73 0.04
C ASP A 570 8.95 -6.49 0.83
N TYR A 571 7.85 -6.38 0.09
CA TYR A 571 6.52 -6.21 0.67
C TYR A 571 6.06 -7.43 1.49
N TRP A 572 6.83 -8.53 1.50
CA TRP A 572 6.43 -9.84 2.02
C TRP A 572 7.21 -10.32 3.23
N ASN A 573 8.23 -9.58 3.70
CA ASN A 573 9.09 -10.04 4.79
C ASN A 573 9.56 -11.49 4.52
N MET A 574 10.15 -11.77 3.36
CA MET A 574 10.74 -13.08 3.03
C MET A 574 12.04 -13.33 3.82
N GLY A 575 12.17 -12.78 5.03
CA GLY A 575 13.40 -12.82 5.83
C GLY A 575 14.58 -12.08 5.20
N ARG A 576 14.35 -11.22 4.20
CA ARG A 576 15.40 -10.47 3.52
C ARG A 576 15.74 -9.24 4.35
N LEU A 577 16.85 -9.30 5.09
CA LEU A 577 17.36 -8.13 5.82
C LEU A 577 17.66 -7.01 4.79
N PRO A 578 17.22 -5.77 5.05
CA PRO A 578 17.65 -4.64 4.22
C PRO A 578 19.19 -4.56 4.23
N PRO A 579 19.81 -4.10 3.13
CA PRO A 579 21.24 -3.78 3.17
C PRO A 579 21.47 -2.81 4.33
N LEU A 580 22.56 -2.94 5.08
CA LEU A 580 22.83 -2.02 6.18
C LEU A 580 22.87 -0.57 5.68
N PRO A 581 22.38 0.40 6.47
CA PRO A 581 22.46 1.81 6.09
C PRO A 581 23.92 2.24 6.03
N CYS A 582 24.47 2.32 4.82
CA CYS A 582 25.82 2.79 4.56
C CYS A 582 25.87 3.63 3.29
N ARG A 583 26.93 4.44 3.16
CA ARG A 583 27.19 5.18 1.93
C ARG A 583 27.52 4.16 0.84
N ILE A 584 26.69 4.13 -0.20
CA ILE A 584 26.89 3.30 -1.39
C ILE A 584 27.44 4.14 -2.52
N THR A 585 28.45 3.60 -3.21
CA THR A 585 28.94 4.13 -4.47
C THR A 585 28.01 3.70 -5.62
N ILE A 586 28.07 4.42 -6.75
CA ILE A 586 27.30 4.04 -7.94
C ILE A 586 27.67 2.64 -8.45
N GLU A 587 28.93 2.23 -8.30
CA GLU A 587 29.40 0.89 -8.67
C GLU A 587 28.78 -0.20 -7.78
N GLN A 588 28.72 0.02 -6.47
CA GLN A 588 28.02 -0.88 -5.55
C GLN A 588 26.52 -0.93 -5.86
N TRP A 589 25.92 0.21 -6.22
CA TRP A 589 24.51 0.25 -6.61
C TRP A 589 24.23 -0.53 -7.90
N TYR A 590 25.13 -0.48 -8.90
CA TYR A 590 25.00 -1.31 -10.10
C TYR A 590 25.08 -2.79 -9.77
N ARG A 591 26.04 -3.20 -8.94
CA ARG A 591 26.15 -4.59 -8.48
C ARG A 591 24.87 -5.06 -7.82
N PHE A 592 24.34 -4.29 -6.87
CA PHE A 592 23.08 -4.56 -6.20
C PHE A 592 21.88 -4.66 -7.16
N THR A 593 21.88 -3.84 -8.21
CA THR A 593 20.79 -3.78 -9.17
C THR A 593 20.84 -4.94 -10.18
N VAL A 594 22.03 -5.33 -10.62
CA VAL A 594 22.23 -6.23 -11.78
C VAL A 594 22.60 -7.64 -11.38
N LEU A 595 23.47 -7.82 -10.37
CA LEU A 595 23.96 -9.14 -10.01
C LEU A 595 22.86 -9.96 -9.34
N ALA A 596 22.79 -11.23 -9.73
CA ALA A 596 21.97 -12.19 -9.01
C ALA A 596 22.43 -12.22 -7.54
N ARG A 597 21.47 -12.30 -6.63
CA ARG A 597 21.71 -12.19 -5.19
C ARG A 597 22.70 -13.23 -4.65
N GLU A 598 22.72 -14.42 -5.25
CA GLU A 598 23.64 -15.53 -4.92
C GLU A 598 25.11 -15.22 -5.21
N LEU A 599 25.41 -14.13 -5.91
CA LEU A 599 26.76 -13.69 -6.27
C LEU A 599 27.27 -12.52 -5.41
N GLU A 600 26.46 -12.05 -4.44
CA GLU A 600 26.85 -10.96 -3.50
C GLU A 600 27.29 -11.47 -2.13
N GLU A 601 26.96 -12.73 -1.78
CA GLU A 601 27.52 -13.48 -0.63
C GLU A 601 28.85 -14.11 -1.02
#